data_AF-A0AAU4A1F9-F1
#
_entry.id   AF-A0AAU4A1F9-F1
#
_cell.length_a   1.000
_cell.length_b   1.000
_cell.length_c   1.000
_cell.angle_alpha   90.00
_cell.angle_beta   90.00
_cell.angle_gamma   90.00
#
_symmetry.space_group_name_H-M   'P 1'
#
loop_
_entity.id
_entity.type
_entity.pdbx_description
1 polymer ?
#
loop_
_entity_poly.entity_id
_entity_poly.type
_entity_poly.pdbx_seq_one_letter_code
_entity_poly.pdbx_strand_id
1 'polypeptide(L)'
;MEDVGGTPGSVTGRRSRPGLYPYRVRGRRRSGTVLWLPGRRDGEPDEVFAVPNGDASGAGWRVPVFTTGRQAGPYTRRHGLRLVSAEANVLELVRAERWLADPVRRAVPAGDVLGAWNFFEDLARGLRTVDALPPQGPVHDSAYEKLFGGECGEWTPAERACVLELLTAGAALWNTCPVVVRPR
;
A
#
# COMPACT_ATOMS: atom_id res chain seq x y z
N MET A 1 -43.40 17.45 42.94
CA MET A 1 -42.55 16.25 42.87
C MET A 1 -41.94 16.27 41.49
N GLU A 2 -40.62 16.31 41.46
CA GLU A 2 -39.80 16.97 40.45
C GLU A 2 -39.76 16.28 39.09
N ASP A 3 -39.66 17.12 38.06
CA ASP A 3 -39.16 16.82 36.73
C ASP A 3 -37.62 16.76 36.80
N VAL A 4 -37.00 15.64 36.45
CA VAL A 4 -35.57 15.60 36.07
C VAL A 4 -35.37 14.55 34.98
N GLY A 5 -35.00 15.07 33.81
CA GLY A 5 -34.72 14.32 32.60
C GLY A 5 -33.55 13.35 32.70
N GLY A 6 -33.67 12.26 31.94
CA GLY A 6 -32.56 11.42 31.53
C GLY A 6 -32.41 11.51 30.02
N THR A 7 -31.61 12.46 29.54
CA THR A 7 -31.15 12.48 28.14
C THR A 7 -30.37 11.19 27.87
N PRO A 8 -30.71 10.39 26.84
CA PRO A 8 -29.84 9.30 26.44
C PRO A 8 -28.54 9.92 25.91
N GLY A 9 -27.46 9.67 26.63
CA GLY A 9 -26.12 10.13 26.30
C GLY A 9 -25.83 9.83 24.84
N SER A 10 -25.55 10.89 24.09
CA SER A 10 -24.98 10.80 22.77
C SER A 10 -23.62 10.12 22.92
N VAL A 11 -23.59 8.80 22.67
CA VAL A 11 -22.37 8.07 22.41
C VAL A 11 -21.87 8.60 21.08
N THR A 12 -21.17 9.73 21.14
CA THR A 12 -20.25 10.14 20.11
C THR A 12 -19.15 9.09 20.12
N GLY A 13 -19.41 7.98 19.44
CA GLY A 13 -18.44 6.96 19.13
C GLY A 13 -17.31 7.67 18.42
N ARG A 14 -16.28 8.03 19.19
CA ARG A 14 -15.04 8.59 18.68
C ARG A 14 -14.45 7.46 17.85
N ARG A 15 -14.80 7.40 16.57
CA ARG A 15 -14.26 6.40 15.63
C ARG A 15 -12.76 6.50 15.76
N SER A 16 -12.17 5.52 16.42
CA SER A 16 -10.73 5.39 16.57
C SER A 16 -10.17 5.41 15.16
N ARG A 17 -9.31 6.39 14.87
CA ARG A 17 -8.68 6.46 13.55
C ARG A 17 -7.99 5.11 13.28
N PRO A 18 -8.18 4.52 12.09
CA PRO A 18 -7.48 3.30 11.72
C PRO A 18 -5.98 3.49 11.95
N GLY A 19 -5.35 2.48 12.55
CA GLY A 19 -3.93 2.56 12.84
C GLY A 19 -3.12 2.36 11.56
N LEU A 20 -2.00 3.09 11.45
CA LEU A 20 -1.05 2.95 10.36
C LEU A 20 -0.06 1.83 10.67
N TYR A 21 0.23 1.00 9.68
CA TYR A 21 1.17 -0.11 9.79
C TYR A 21 2.45 0.22 9.01
N PRO A 22 3.63 0.22 9.65
CA PRO A 22 4.86 0.47 8.91
C PRO A 22 5.29 -0.78 8.13
N TYR A 23 5.64 -0.59 6.87
CA TYR A 23 6.23 -1.61 6.01
C TYR A 23 7.57 -1.14 5.45
N ARG A 24 8.62 -1.92 5.70
CA ARG A 24 9.95 -1.73 5.12
C ARG A 24 10.00 -2.35 3.74
N VAL A 25 9.88 -1.50 2.73
CA VAL A 25 10.02 -1.85 1.31
C VAL A 25 11.49 -1.94 0.95
N ARG A 26 11.91 -3.10 0.45
CA ARG A 26 13.29 -3.36 -0.02
C ARG A 26 13.29 -3.56 -1.53
N GLY A 27 13.32 -2.47 -2.28
CA GLY A 27 13.44 -2.48 -3.75
C GLY A 27 14.87 -2.25 -4.24
N ARG A 28 15.13 -2.60 -5.50
CA ARG A 28 16.43 -2.46 -6.17
C ARG A 28 16.82 -1.00 -6.38
N ARG A 29 15.87 -0.16 -6.79
CA ARG A 29 16.10 1.26 -7.09
C ARG A 29 15.70 2.17 -5.93
N ARG A 30 14.60 1.86 -5.24
CA ARG A 30 14.09 2.64 -4.11
C ARG A 30 13.72 1.71 -2.95
N SER A 31 14.17 2.07 -1.77
CA SER A 31 13.90 1.37 -0.50
C SER A 31 13.50 2.38 0.57
N GLY A 32 12.72 1.94 1.54
CA GLY A 32 12.30 2.78 2.66
C GLY A 32 11.16 2.17 3.45
N THR A 33 10.82 2.79 4.58
CA THR A 33 9.63 2.44 5.36
C THR A 33 8.49 3.35 4.92
N VAL A 34 7.40 2.76 4.45
CA VAL A 34 6.13 3.46 4.17
C VAL A 34 5.13 3.12 5.26
N LEU A 35 4.03 3.87 5.32
CA LEU A 35 2.92 3.59 6.22
C LEU A 35 1.74 3.09 5.40
N TRP A 36 1.14 1.98 5.82
CA TRP A 36 -0.05 1.40 5.23
C TRP A 36 -1.28 1.80 6.04
N LEU A 37 -2.33 2.23 5.35
CA LEU A 37 -3.62 2.59 5.92
C LEU A 37 -4.62 1.48 5.57
N PRO A 38 -5.18 0.78 6.58
CA PRO A 38 -6.20 -0.21 6.29
C PRO A 38 -7.50 0.47 5.82
N GLY A 39 -8.28 -0.25 5.02
CA GLY A 39 -9.66 0.12 4.66
C GLY A 39 -10.47 0.49 5.90
N ARG A 40 -11.37 1.48 5.79
CA ARG A 40 -12.09 2.00 6.98
C ARG A 40 -13.23 1.08 7.40
N ARG A 41 -13.63 0.17 6.53
CA ARG A 41 -14.71 -0.81 6.70
C ARG A 41 -14.29 -2.13 6.06
N ASP A 42 -14.96 -3.19 6.46
CA ASP A 42 -14.80 -4.49 5.82
C ASP A 42 -15.08 -4.37 4.32
N GLY A 43 -14.15 -4.87 3.51
CA GLY A 43 -14.21 -4.79 2.05
C GLY A 43 -13.76 -3.47 1.43
N GLU A 44 -13.43 -2.43 2.22
CA GLU A 44 -12.75 -1.26 1.66
C GLU A 44 -11.27 -1.61 1.40
N PRO A 45 -10.71 -1.18 0.25
CA PRO A 45 -9.32 -1.45 -0.07
C PRO A 45 -8.38 -0.68 0.86
N ASP A 46 -7.23 -1.30 1.13
CA ASP A 46 -6.12 -0.64 1.81
C ASP A 46 -5.45 0.40 0.89
N GLU A 47 -4.69 1.31 1.48
CA GLU A 47 -3.93 2.33 0.74
C GLU A 47 -2.56 2.55 1.37
N VAL A 48 -1.56 2.85 0.56
CA VAL A 48 -0.32 3.44 1.07
C VAL A 48 -0.62 4.86 1.50
N PHE A 49 -0.26 5.22 2.73
CA PHE A 49 -0.48 6.54 3.26
C PHE A 49 0.27 7.60 2.43
N ALA A 50 -0.49 8.52 1.86
CA ALA A 50 0.02 9.67 1.15
C ALA A 50 -0.52 10.96 1.76
N VAL A 51 0.22 12.05 1.55
CA VAL A 51 -0.17 13.40 1.96
C VAL A 51 -0.22 14.31 0.73
N PRO A 52 -0.99 15.40 0.76
CA PRO A 52 -0.97 16.38 -0.32
C PRO A 52 0.45 16.87 -0.63
N ASN A 53 0.73 17.03 -1.92
CA ASN A 53 1.93 17.68 -2.39
C ASN A 53 1.76 19.17 -2.06
N GLY A 54 2.45 19.65 -1.03
CA GLY A 54 2.30 21.03 -0.52
C GLY A 54 2.87 22.10 -1.45
N ASP A 55 2.86 21.86 -2.76
CA ASP A 55 3.20 22.85 -3.78
C ASP A 55 2.11 23.92 -3.91
N ALA A 56 2.46 25.05 -4.54
CA ALA A 56 1.55 26.18 -4.70
C ALA A 56 0.30 25.83 -5.53
N SER A 57 0.35 24.77 -6.35
CA SER A 57 -0.81 24.25 -7.06
C SER A 57 -1.75 23.43 -6.18
N GLY A 58 -1.30 22.96 -5.01
CA GLY A 58 -2.05 22.06 -4.13
C GLY A 58 -2.45 20.74 -4.82
N ALA A 59 -1.85 20.44 -5.96
CA ALA A 59 -2.26 19.38 -6.86
C ALA A 59 -1.32 18.19 -6.72
N GLY A 60 -1.86 17.06 -6.29
CA GLY A 60 -1.14 15.79 -6.24
C GLY A 60 -0.84 15.30 -4.82
N TRP A 61 -0.32 14.08 -4.76
CA TRP A 61 -0.07 13.34 -3.53
C TRP A 61 1.37 12.84 -3.51
N ARG A 62 1.92 12.68 -2.31
CA ARG A 62 3.29 12.21 -2.09
C ARG A 62 3.36 11.26 -0.91
N VAL A 63 4.26 10.29 -0.98
CA VAL A 63 4.43 9.28 0.06
C VAL A 63 5.51 9.71 1.06
N PRO A 64 5.19 9.83 2.37
CA PRO A 64 6.20 9.93 3.41
C PRO A 64 7.04 8.65 3.47
N VAL A 65 8.36 8.78 3.26
CA VAL A 65 9.30 7.65 3.32
C VAL A 65 10.26 7.82 4.49
N PHE A 66 10.24 6.85 5.40
CA PHE A 66 11.05 6.82 6.61
C PHE A 66 12.20 5.82 6.47
N THR A 67 13.18 5.92 7.36
CA THR A 67 14.24 4.92 7.48
C THR A 67 13.74 3.70 8.27
N THR A 68 12.94 3.94 9.31
CA THR A 68 12.39 2.89 10.21
C THR A 68 11.00 3.30 10.74
N GLY A 69 10.23 2.33 11.25
CA GLY A 69 8.96 2.62 11.94
C GLY A 69 9.15 3.48 13.21
N ARG A 70 10.27 3.33 13.92
CA ARG A 70 10.64 4.22 15.03
C ARG A 70 10.74 5.68 14.61
N GLN A 71 11.27 5.96 13.42
CA GLN A 71 11.32 7.31 12.85
C GLN A 71 9.92 7.82 12.47
N ALA A 72 9.01 6.95 12.02
CA ALA A 72 7.65 7.33 11.67
C ALA A 72 6.81 7.75 12.89
N GLY A 73 7.12 7.25 14.09
CA GLY A 73 6.36 7.51 15.31
C GLY A 73 6.17 9.00 15.67
N PRO A 74 7.24 9.81 15.78
CA PRO A 74 7.14 11.26 16.01
C PRO A 74 6.29 11.96 14.95
N TYR A 75 6.48 11.63 13.67
CA TYR A 75 5.70 12.18 12.57
C TYR A 75 4.21 11.86 12.74
N THR A 76 3.84 10.60 12.93
CA THR A 76 2.43 10.22 13.09
C THR A 76 1.79 10.91 14.29
N ARG A 77 2.51 11.03 15.42
CA ARG A 77 1.99 11.73 16.62
C ARG A 77 1.72 13.20 16.36
N ARG A 78 2.64 13.90 15.69
CA ARG A 78 2.50 15.32 15.34
C ARG A 78 1.28 15.58 14.47
N HIS A 79 0.93 14.63 13.61
CA HIS A 79 -0.19 14.71 12.70
C HIS A 79 -1.49 14.09 13.26
N GLY A 80 -1.53 13.72 14.55
CA GLY A 80 -2.71 13.10 15.17
C GLY A 80 -3.08 11.74 14.57
N LEU A 81 -2.09 11.03 14.03
CA LEU A 81 -2.20 9.69 13.46
C LEU A 81 -1.68 8.66 14.47
N ARG A 82 -2.25 7.46 14.44
CA ARG A 82 -1.84 6.35 15.31
C ARG A 82 -0.99 5.38 14.52
N LEU A 83 0.25 5.18 14.93
CA LEU A 83 1.08 4.07 14.45
C LEU A 83 0.76 2.82 15.28
N VAL A 84 0.51 1.67 14.64
CA VAL A 84 0.13 0.43 15.34
C VAL A 84 1.33 -0.19 16.07
N SER A 85 2.50 -0.20 15.43
CA SER A 85 3.75 -0.67 16.01
C SER A 85 4.93 0.13 15.45
N ALA A 86 6.02 0.23 16.21
CA ALA A 86 7.27 0.80 15.71
C ALA A 86 8.09 -0.19 14.87
N GLU A 87 7.77 -1.49 14.96
CA GLU A 87 8.39 -2.55 14.15
C GLU A 87 7.71 -2.63 12.80
N ALA A 88 8.51 -2.62 11.74
CA ALA A 88 8.03 -2.67 10.37
C ALA A 88 8.06 -4.09 9.84
N ASN A 89 6.94 -4.54 9.27
CA ASN A 89 6.92 -5.72 8.41
C ASN A 89 7.81 -5.49 7.20
N VAL A 90 8.29 -6.57 6.56
CA VAL A 90 9.20 -6.45 5.42
C VAL A 90 8.49 -6.84 4.14
N LEU A 91 8.56 -5.96 3.13
CA LEU A 91 8.19 -6.25 1.75
C LEU A 91 9.48 -6.40 0.93
N GLU A 92 9.82 -7.64 0.57
CA GLU A 92 11.02 -7.97 -0.20
C GLU A 92 10.82 -7.75 -1.71
N LEU A 93 10.52 -6.50 -2.08
CA LEU A 93 10.23 -6.11 -3.48
C LEU A 93 11.35 -6.50 -4.46
N VAL A 94 12.59 -6.51 -4.00
CA VAL A 94 13.78 -6.95 -4.76
C VAL A 94 13.63 -8.37 -5.32
N ARG A 95 12.88 -9.25 -4.66
CA ARG A 95 12.65 -10.62 -5.12
C ARG A 95 11.68 -10.66 -6.30
N ALA A 96 10.58 -9.90 -6.23
CA ALA A 96 9.68 -9.70 -7.37
C ALA A 96 10.41 -9.02 -8.54
N GLU A 97 11.19 -7.97 -8.30
CA GLU A 97 11.96 -7.27 -9.35
C GLU A 97 13.07 -8.15 -9.97
N ARG A 98 13.61 -9.12 -9.21
CA ARG A 98 14.54 -10.12 -9.75
C ARG A 98 13.82 -11.11 -10.65
N TRP A 99 12.61 -11.53 -10.30
CA TRP A 99 11.80 -12.37 -11.17
C TRP A 99 11.41 -11.63 -12.45
N LEU A 100 10.95 -10.38 -12.35
CA LEU A 100 10.61 -9.52 -13.50
C LEU A 100 11.76 -9.30 -14.50
N ALA A 101 13.00 -9.36 -14.05
CA ALA A 101 14.16 -9.21 -14.93
C ALA A 101 14.36 -10.40 -15.88
N ASP A 102 13.86 -11.59 -15.53
CA ASP A 102 13.91 -12.79 -16.38
C ASP A 102 12.78 -13.75 -15.99
N PRO A 103 11.52 -13.39 -16.32
CA PRO A 103 10.36 -14.11 -15.80
C PRO A 103 10.20 -15.48 -16.46
N VAL A 104 10.78 -15.72 -17.64
CA VAL A 104 10.71 -17.00 -18.37
C VAL A 104 11.60 -18.05 -17.71
N ARG A 105 12.81 -17.67 -17.25
CA ARG A 105 13.79 -18.61 -16.70
C ARG A 105 13.71 -18.78 -15.19
N ARG A 106 12.99 -17.90 -14.48
CA ARG A 106 12.89 -17.91 -13.01
C ARG A 106 11.52 -18.41 -12.56
N ALA A 107 11.54 -19.26 -11.55
CA ALA A 107 10.33 -19.62 -10.82
C ALA A 107 9.70 -18.38 -10.19
N VAL A 108 8.37 -18.34 -10.15
CA VAL A 108 7.60 -17.24 -9.56
C VAL A 108 7.75 -17.30 -8.04
N PRO A 109 8.29 -16.27 -7.36
CA PRO A 109 8.29 -16.21 -5.91
C PRO A 109 6.91 -15.72 -5.44
N ALA A 110 5.92 -16.60 -5.41
CA ALA A 110 4.49 -16.28 -5.28
C ALA A 110 4.19 -15.27 -4.15
N GLY A 111 4.69 -15.51 -2.93
CA GLY A 111 4.48 -14.60 -1.80
C GLY A 111 5.09 -13.20 -2.00
N ASP A 112 6.27 -13.11 -2.62
CA ASP A 112 6.92 -11.83 -2.91
C ASP A 112 6.22 -11.07 -4.05
N VAL A 113 5.71 -11.80 -5.06
CA VAL A 113 4.90 -11.24 -6.16
C VAL A 113 3.55 -10.75 -5.64
N LEU A 114 2.89 -11.50 -4.76
CA LEU A 114 1.64 -11.09 -4.12
C LEU A 114 1.82 -9.84 -3.26
N GLY A 115 2.88 -9.80 -2.45
CA GLY A 115 3.21 -8.62 -1.65
C GLY A 115 3.50 -7.39 -2.52
N ALA A 116 4.20 -7.57 -3.65
CA ALA A 116 4.46 -6.49 -4.60
C ALA A 116 3.18 -6.01 -5.29
N TRP A 117 2.33 -6.92 -5.73
CA TRP A 117 1.03 -6.64 -6.33
C TRP A 117 0.18 -5.75 -5.42
N ASN A 118 -0.07 -6.21 -4.18
CA ASN A 118 -0.85 -5.47 -3.20
C ASN A 118 -0.24 -4.09 -2.92
N PHE A 119 1.08 -4.03 -2.74
CA PHE A 119 1.75 -2.75 -2.52
C PHE A 119 1.54 -1.75 -3.66
N PHE A 120 1.59 -2.20 -4.92
CA PHE A 120 1.48 -1.30 -6.06
C PHE A 120 0.06 -0.78 -6.25
N GLU A 121 -0.96 -1.62 -6.08
CA GLU A 121 -2.34 -1.14 -6.13
C GLU A 121 -2.63 -0.15 -5.01
N ASP A 122 -2.21 -0.49 -3.79
CA ASP A 122 -2.44 0.35 -2.61
C ASP A 122 -1.65 1.66 -2.72
N LEU A 123 -0.48 1.64 -3.36
CA LEU A 123 0.29 2.83 -3.72
C LEU A 123 -0.47 3.72 -4.69
N ALA A 124 -0.99 3.15 -5.78
CA ALA A 124 -1.76 3.89 -6.78
C ALA A 124 -3.03 4.51 -6.18
N ARG A 125 -3.74 3.78 -5.31
CA ARG A 125 -4.90 4.30 -4.56
C ARG A 125 -4.51 5.44 -3.62
N GLY A 126 -3.43 5.27 -2.85
CA GLY A 126 -2.90 6.31 -1.96
C GLY A 126 -2.53 7.60 -2.70
N LEU A 127 -1.90 7.47 -3.87
CA LEU A 127 -1.50 8.59 -4.72
C LEU A 127 -2.66 9.19 -5.53
N ARG A 128 -3.84 8.56 -5.54
CA ARG A 128 -4.99 8.92 -6.39
C ARG A 128 -4.66 8.86 -7.89
N THR A 129 -3.84 7.88 -8.28
CA THR A 129 -3.40 7.63 -9.67
C THR A 129 -3.65 6.17 -10.05
N VAL A 130 -4.87 5.68 -9.83
CA VAL A 130 -5.24 4.29 -10.14
C VAL A 130 -5.14 3.95 -11.62
N ASP A 131 -5.22 4.97 -12.48
CA ASP A 131 -5.00 4.94 -13.92
C ASP A 131 -3.53 4.75 -14.33
N ALA A 132 -2.58 4.88 -13.39
CA ALA A 132 -1.18 4.59 -13.61
C ALA A 132 -0.88 3.08 -13.68
N LEU A 133 -1.84 2.22 -13.28
CA LEU A 133 -1.76 0.78 -13.39
C LEU A 133 -2.65 0.26 -14.52
N PRO A 134 -2.34 -0.92 -15.09
CA PRO A 134 -3.22 -1.57 -16.06
C PRO A 134 -4.64 -1.75 -15.51
N PRO A 135 -5.67 -1.67 -16.36
CA PRO A 135 -7.05 -1.88 -15.94
C PRO A 135 -7.25 -3.25 -15.29
N GLN A 136 -7.99 -3.26 -14.18
CA GLN A 136 -8.39 -4.49 -13.50
C GLN A 136 -9.65 -5.07 -14.15
N GLY A 137 -9.79 -6.41 -14.11
CA GLY A 137 -10.89 -7.13 -14.72
C GLY A 137 -10.74 -8.65 -14.56
N PRO A 138 -11.53 -9.48 -15.27
CA PRO A 138 -11.60 -10.91 -15.00
C PRO A 138 -10.26 -11.66 -15.08
N VAL A 139 -9.37 -11.26 -16.01
CA VAL A 139 -8.03 -11.84 -16.15
C VAL A 139 -7.15 -11.48 -14.95
N HIS A 140 -7.25 -10.24 -14.48
CA HIS A 140 -6.53 -9.75 -13.30
C HIS A 140 -6.99 -10.50 -12.05
N ASP A 141 -8.30 -10.61 -11.85
CA ASP A 141 -8.88 -11.26 -10.67
C ASP A 141 -8.52 -12.75 -10.64
N SER A 142 -8.62 -13.43 -11.79
CA SER A 142 -8.21 -14.84 -11.89
C SER A 142 -6.71 -15.03 -11.66
N ALA A 143 -5.86 -14.14 -12.20
CA ALA A 143 -4.42 -14.20 -11.96
C ALA A 143 -4.09 -14.01 -10.47
N TYR A 144 -4.78 -13.07 -9.80
CA TYR A 144 -4.64 -12.79 -8.38
C TYR A 144 -5.09 -13.97 -7.51
N GLU A 145 -6.24 -14.58 -7.80
CA GLU A 145 -6.74 -15.76 -7.08
C GLU A 145 -5.73 -16.93 -7.16
N LYS A 146 -5.23 -17.23 -8.35
CA LYS A 146 -4.20 -18.26 -8.54
C LYS A 146 -2.89 -17.91 -7.83
N LEU A 147 -2.51 -16.64 -7.82
CA LEU A 147 -1.33 -16.18 -7.08
C LEU A 147 -1.49 -16.42 -5.57
N PHE A 148 -2.66 -16.09 -5.04
CA PHE A 148 -3.03 -16.28 -3.65
C PHE A 148 -3.08 -17.77 -3.27
N GLY A 149 -3.61 -18.62 -4.15
CA GLY A 149 -3.65 -20.08 -3.99
C GLY A 149 -2.30 -20.79 -4.18
N GLY A 150 -1.26 -20.09 -4.65
CA GLY A 150 0.03 -20.70 -4.98
C GLY A 150 0.03 -21.48 -6.31
N GLU A 151 -0.97 -21.25 -7.15
CA GLU A 151 -1.25 -21.92 -8.42
C GLU A 151 -0.66 -21.14 -9.62
N CYS A 152 0.43 -20.40 -9.42
CA CYS A 152 1.05 -19.57 -10.47
C CYS A 152 1.51 -20.39 -11.70
N GLY A 153 1.72 -21.70 -11.54
CA GLY A 153 2.04 -22.62 -12.64
C GLY A 153 0.87 -22.84 -13.61
N GLU A 154 -0.35 -22.54 -13.18
CA GLU A 154 -1.58 -22.70 -13.95
C GLU A 154 -2.02 -21.39 -14.63
N TRP A 155 -1.13 -20.38 -14.61
CA TRP A 155 -1.43 -19.13 -15.30
C TRP A 155 -1.54 -19.33 -16.80
N THR A 156 -2.63 -18.81 -17.36
CA THR A 156 -2.73 -18.65 -18.81
C THR A 156 -1.70 -17.62 -19.29
N PRO A 157 -1.35 -17.60 -20.59
CA PRO A 157 -0.48 -16.55 -21.13
C PRO A 157 -1.00 -15.14 -20.86
N ALA A 158 -2.32 -14.93 -20.88
CA ALA A 158 -2.96 -13.64 -20.59
C ALA A 158 -2.83 -13.25 -19.11
N GLU A 159 -3.07 -14.17 -18.18
CA GLU A 159 -2.88 -13.94 -16.74
C GLU A 159 -1.43 -13.62 -16.42
N ARG A 160 -0.48 -14.37 -16.99
CA ARG A 160 0.95 -14.09 -16.81
C ARG A 160 1.33 -12.72 -17.38
N ALA A 161 0.84 -12.36 -18.56
CA ALA A 161 1.09 -11.04 -19.13
C ALA A 161 0.53 -9.93 -18.24
N CYS A 162 -0.70 -10.10 -17.73
CA CYS A 162 -1.34 -9.18 -16.79
C CYS A 162 -0.48 -8.96 -15.53
N VAL A 163 0.02 -10.05 -14.92
CA VAL A 163 0.92 -9.97 -13.74
C VAL A 163 2.17 -9.16 -14.07
N LEU A 164 2.81 -9.44 -15.21
CA LEU A 164 4.04 -8.78 -15.62
C LEU A 164 3.83 -7.29 -15.91
N GLU A 165 2.73 -6.94 -16.56
CA GLU A 165 2.36 -5.56 -16.85
C GLU A 165 2.12 -4.77 -15.57
N LEU A 166 1.31 -5.32 -14.65
CA LEU A 166 1.02 -4.68 -13.36
C LEU A 166 2.31 -4.44 -12.55
N LEU A 167 3.14 -5.47 -12.40
CA LEU A 167 4.37 -5.37 -11.62
C LEU A 167 5.38 -4.42 -12.26
N THR A 168 5.43 -4.35 -13.60
CA THR A 168 6.27 -3.40 -14.32
C THR A 168 5.80 -1.97 -14.12
N ALA A 169 4.50 -1.71 -14.30
CA ALA A 169 3.89 -0.40 -14.09
C ALA A 169 4.02 0.06 -12.62
N GLY A 170 3.73 -0.84 -11.68
CA GLY A 170 3.85 -0.60 -10.25
C GLY A 170 5.28 -0.32 -9.81
N ALA A 171 6.26 -1.07 -10.31
CA ALA A 171 7.67 -0.80 -10.05
C ALA A 171 8.11 0.55 -10.63
N ALA A 172 7.61 0.92 -11.81
CA ALA A 172 7.86 2.25 -12.37
C ALA A 172 7.25 3.35 -11.47
N LEU A 173 5.98 3.21 -11.08
CA LEU A 173 5.27 4.13 -10.19
C LEU A 173 6.00 4.31 -8.86
N TRP A 174 6.39 3.22 -8.20
CA TRP A 174 7.13 3.30 -6.93
C TRP A 174 8.45 4.05 -7.08
N ASN A 175 9.14 3.87 -8.20
CA ASN A 175 10.45 4.49 -8.43
C ASN A 175 10.37 5.95 -8.86
N THR A 176 9.22 6.42 -9.38
CA THR A 176 9.04 7.79 -9.88
C THR A 176 8.12 8.63 -9.03
N CYS A 177 7.26 8.04 -8.19
CA CYS A 177 6.27 8.80 -7.45
C CYS A 177 6.92 9.83 -6.51
N PRO A 178 6.25 10.97 -6.29
CA PRO A 178 6.71 11.99 -5.35
C PRO A 178 6.81 11.43 -3.93
N VAL A 179 7.92 11.73 -3.24
CA VAL A 179 8.16 11.30 -1.86
C VAL A 179 8.62 12.46 -0.98
N VAL A 180 8.28 12.39 0.30
CA VAL A 180 8.95 13.19 1.34
C VAL A 180 9.90 12.27 2.07
N VAL A 181 11.20 12.47 1.90
CA VAL A 181 12.23 11.64 2.54
C VAL A 181 12.50 12.14 3.95
N ARG A 182 12.46 11.24 4.93
CA ARG A 182 12.71 11.53 6.36
C ARG A 182 11.91 12.74 6.88
N PRO A 183 10.57 12.75 6.73
CA PRO A 183 9.78 13.84 7.27
C PRO A 183 9.90 13.89 8.80
N ARG A 184 9.82 15.10 9.35
CA ARG A 184 10.01 15.40 10.78
C ARG A 184 8.68 15.55 11.52
#